data_AF-A0A5C7T942-F1
#
_entry.id   AF-A0A5C7T942-F1
#
_cell.length_a   1.000
_cell.length_b   1.000
_cell.length_c   1.000
_cell.angle_alpha   90.00
_cell.angle_beta   90.00
_cell.angle_gamma   90.00
#
_symmetry.space_group_name_H-M   'P 1'
#
loop_
_entity.id
_entity.type
_entity.pdbx_description
1 polymer ?
#
loop_
_entity_poly.entity_id
_entity_poly.type
_entity_poly.pdbx_seq_one_letter_code
_entity_poly.pdbx_strand_id
1 'polypeptide(L)'
;MKVRFAVVEPAILEQVRAGVEQLQRSVDTGDMDDVDEATAQLLELTAGCRSIDLSEERWQRFLSEIRREDPDFESGYLLPGERCASLLPGIATDAHVLELPMDDESGDADV
;
A
#
# COMPACT_ATOMS: atom_id res chain seq x y z
N MET A 1 13.35 -3.55 4.15
CA MET A 1 12.11 -3.18 3.43
C MET A 1 11.00 -2.94 4.44
N LYS A 2 10.23 -1.87 4.27
CA LYS A 2 9.03 -1.57 5.05
C LYS A 2 7.85 -1.42 4.10
N VAL A 3 6.63 -1.61 4.57
CA VAL A 3 5.41 -1.45 3.76
C VAL A 3 4.55 -0.38 4.41
N ARG A 4 4.27 0.68 3.65
CA ARG A 4 3.39 1.77 4.07
C ARG A 4 1.95 1.41 3.74
N PHE A 5 1.08 1.55 4.72
CA PHE A 5 -0.36 1.39 4.59
C PHE A 5 -1.02 2.75 4.76
N ALA A 6 -1.54 3.34 3.68
CA ALA A 6 -2.18 4.65 3.69
C ALA A 6 -3.69 4.56 3.45
N VAL A 7 -4.49 5.17 4.32
CA VAL A 7 -5.95 5.25 4.17
C VAL A 7 -6.28 6.22 3.05
N VAL A 8 -6.82 5.71 1.95
CA VAL A 8 -7.15 6.49 0.76
C VAL A 8 -8.40 7.31 1.03
N GLU A 9 -8.29 8.62 0.89
CA GLU A 9 -9.44 9.52 0.98
C GLU A 9 -10.34 9.36 -0.26
N PRO A 10 -11.67 9.47 -0.11
CA PRO A 10 -12.60 9.28 -1.23
C PRO A 10 -12.36 10.28 -2.37
N ALA A 11 -11.84 11.47 -2.06
CA ALA A 11 -11.54 12.51 -3.04
C ALA A 11 -10.39 12.14 -4.01
N ILE A 12 -9.48 11.26 -3.58
CA ILE A 12 -8.32 10.83 -4.39
C ILE A 12 -8.44 9.37 -4.83
N LEU A 13 -9.51 8.67 -4.44
CA LEU A 13 -9.66 7.23 -4.68
C LEU A 13 -9.55 6.85 -6.15
N GLU A 14 -10.18 7.61 -7.05
CA GLU A 14 -10.08 7.34 -8.50
C GLU A 14 -8.66 7.51 -9.02
N GLN A 15 -7.92 8.51 -8.54
CA GLN A 15 -6.52 8.74 -8.91
C GLN A 15 -5.61 7.63 -8.37
N VAL A 16 -5.82 7.21 -7.12
CA VAL A 16 -5.08 6.10 -6.52
C VAL A 16 -5.36 4.80 -7.26
N ARG A 17 -6.60 4.52 -7.65
CA ARG A 17 -6.94 3.33 -8.45
C ARG A 17 -6.21 3.35 -9.80
N ALA A 18 -6.22 4.48 -10.50
CA ALA A 18 -5.50 4.61 -11.77
C ALA A 18 -3.99 4.40 -11.60
N GLY A 19 -3.40 4.95 -10.53
CA GLY A 19 -1.98 4.72 -10.22
C GLY A 19 -1.65 3.27 -9.87
N VAL A 20 -2.53 2.58 -9.15
CA VAL A 20 -2.39 1.14 -8.85
C VAL A 20 -2.50 0.30 -10.11
N GLU A 21 -3.44 0.60 -11.01
CA GLU A 21 -3.56 -0.10 -12.30
C GLU A 21 -2.32 0.11 -13.17
N GLN A 22 -1.77 1.34 -13.18
CA GLN A 22 -0.51 1.63 -13.86
C GLN A 22 0.65 0.83 -13.24
N LEU A 23 0.83 0.90 -11.92
CA LEU A 23 1.87 0.16 -11.20
C LEU A 23 1.80 -1.34 -11.50
N GLN A 24 0.61 -1.93 -11.40
CA GLN A 24 0.40 -3.35 -11.67
C GLN A 24 0.76 -3.72 -13.11
N ARG A 25 0.41 -2.86 -14.08
CA ARG A 25 0.75 -3.04 -15.49
C ARG A 25 2.26 -2.97 -15.70
N SER A 26 2.94 -2.00 -15.09
CA SER A 26 4.38 -1.80 -15.23
C SER A 26 5.15 -2.98 -14.64
N VAL A 27 4.70 -3.52 -13.50
CA VAL A 27 5.24 -4.77 -12.92
C VAL A 27 5.05 -5.96 -13.88
N ASP A 28 3.88 -6.10 -14.49
CA ASP A 28 3.59 -7.18 -15.44
C ASP A 28 4.46 -7.09 -16.71
N THR A 29 4.70 -5.87 -17.21
CA THR A 29 5.58 -5.63 -18.37
C THR A 29 7.06 -5.64 -18.02
N GLY A 30 7.42 -5.62 -16.73
CA GLY A 30 8.79 -5.51 -16.25
C GLY A 30 9.44 -4.14 -16.49
N ASP A 31 8.63 -3.09 -16.64
CA ASP A 31 9.11 -1.72 -16.88
C ASP A 31 9.41 -1.05 -15.54
N MET A 32 10.69 -1.06 -15.14
CA MET A 32 11.11 -0.57 -13.82
C MET A 32 10.98 0.96 -13.69
N ASP A 33 11.20 1.72 -14.76
CA ASP A 33 11.04 3.18 -14.75
C ASP A 33 9.58 3.57 -14.49
N ASP A 34 8.63 2.93 -15.18
CA ASP A 34 7.20 3.17 -14.93
C ASP A 34 6.76 2.67 -13.55
N VAL A 35 7.39 1.61 -13.00
CA VAL A 35 7.15 1.16 -11.62
C VAL A 35 7.56 2.22 -10.59
N ASP A 36 8.75 2.79 -10.75
CA ASP A 36 9.26 3.86 -9.89
C ASP A 36 8.37 5.12 -10.00
N GLU A 37 7.99 5.51 -11.23
CA GLU A 37 7.13 6.67 -11.46
C GLU A 37 5.74 6.47 -10.81
N ALA A 38 5.09 5.33 -11.04
CA ALA A 38 3.78 5.05 -10.47
C ALA A 38 3.83 4.99 -8.94
N THR A 39 4.90 4.40 -8.38
CA THR A 39 5.12 4.35 -6.92
C THR A 39 5.29 5.76 -6.34
N ALA A 40 6.10 6.61 -6.97
CA ALA A 40 6.30 8.00 -6.54
C ALA A 40 5.00 8.82 -6.59
N GLN A 41 4.20 8.68 -7.65
CA GLN A 41 2.90 9.35 -7.77
C GLN A 41 1.94 8.92 -6.66
N LEU A 42 1.86 7.63 -6.39
CA LEU A 42 1.00 7.08 -5.33
C LEU A 42 1.43 7.56 -3.93
N LEU A 43 2.75 7.69 -3.69
CA LEU A 43 3.29 8.26 -2.45
C LEU A 43 2.94 9.75 -2.30
N GLU A 44 3.01 10.53 -3.38
CA GLU A 44 2.65 11.95 -3.36
C GLU A 44 1.16 12.13 -3.10
N LEU A 45 0.30 11.39 -3.82
CA LEU A 45 -1.16 11.42 -3.65
C LEU A 45 -1.59 11.10 -2.22
N THR A 46 -0.87 10.20 -1.55
CA THR A 46 -1.20 9.73 -0.19
C THR A 46 -0.32 10.34 0.90
N ALA A 47 0.54 11.32 0.59
CA ALA A 47 1.48 11.92 1.53
C ALA A 47 0.77 12.54 2.75
N GLY A 48 -0.38 13.17 2.54
CA GLY A 48 -1.20 13.79 3.59
C GLY A 48 -2.21 12.83 4.26
N CYS A 49 -2.34 11.61 3.76
CA CYS A 49 -3.31 10.65 4.28
C CYS A 49 -2.82 10.01 5.59
N ARG A 50 -3.77 9.52 6.39
CA ARG A 50 -3.45 8.72 7.58
C ARG A 50 -2.75 7.43 7.14
N SER A 51 -1.49 7.24 7.54
CA SER A 51 -0.73 6.03 7.22
C SER A 51 -0.03 5.41 8.43
N ILE A 52 0.33 4.14 8.28
CA ILE A 52 1.24 3.44 9.20
C ILE A 52 2.33 2.73 8.38
N ASP A 53 3.49 2.53 8.98
CA ASP A 53 4.57 1.74 8.40
C ASP A 53 4.68 0.41 9.12
N LEU A 54 4.75 -0.68 8.36
CA LEU A 54 4.97 -2.03 8.88
C LEU A 54 6.34 -2.54 8.42
N SER A 55 7.05 -3.20 9.31
CA SER A 55 8.19 -4.03 8.93
C SER A 55 7.72 -5.20 8.06
N GLU A 56 8.59 -5.70 7.18
CA GLU A 56 8.31 -6.85 6.32
C GLU A 56 7.74 -8.05 7.11
N GLU A 57 8.33 -8.40 8.25
CA GLU A 57 7.86 -9.52 9.10
C GLU A 57 6.41 -9.32 9.59
N ARG A 58 6.05 -8.09 9.98
CA ARG A 58 4.69 -7.76 10.44
C ARG A 58 3.71 -7.79 9.28
N TRP A 59 4.12 -7.28 8.13
CA TRP A 59 3.33 -7.30 6.90
C TRP A 59 3.04 -8.73 6.44
N GLN A 60 4.06 -9.59 6.36
CA GLN A 60 3.90 -11.00 5.99
C GLN A 60 2.97 -11.74 6.95
N ARG A 61 3.09 -11.47 8.26
CA ARG A 61 2.18 -12.05 9.27
C ARG A 61 0.74 -11.58 9.07
N PHE A 62 0.54 -10.29 8.78
CA PHE A 62 -0.78 -9.74 8.50
C PHE A 62 -1.43 -10.39 7.27
N LEU A 63 -0.70 -10.50 6.15
CA LEU A 63 -1.20 -11.19 4.95
C LEU A 63 -1.50 -12.66 5.20
N SER A 64 -0.69 -13.34 6.03
CA SER A 64 -0.91 -14.75 6.38
C SER A 64 -2.20 -14.96 7.17
N GLU A 65 -2.55 -14.03 8.06
CA GLU A 65 -3.82 -14.10 8.80
C GLU A 65 -5.02 -13.86 7.88
N ILE A 66 -4.93 -12.91 6.93
CA ILE A 66 -5.99 -12.72 5.91
C ILE A 66 -6.16 -13.99 5.08
N ARG A 67 -5.06 -14.56 4.56
CA ARG A 67 -5.08 -15.79 3.75
C ARG A 67 -5.59 -17.01 4.51
N ARG A 68 -5.53 -17.00 5.84
CA ARG A 68 -6.11 -18.06 6.67
C ARG A 68 -7.62 -18.01 6.69
N GLU A 69 -8.20 -16.81 6.61
CA GLU A 69 -9.65 -16.61 6.52
C GLU A 69 -10.15 -16.71 5.07
N ASP A 70 -9.35 -16.25 4.11
CA ASP A 70 -9.66 -16.21 2.68
C ASP A 70 -8.46 -16.70 1.85
N PRO A 71 -8.37 -18.00 1.54
CA PRO A 71 -7.19 -18.59 0.89
C PRO A 71 -6.96 -18.10 -0.55
N ASP A 72 -8.01 -17.63 -1.21
CA ASP A 72 -7.97 -17.03 -2.55
C ASP A 72 -7.56 -15.55 -2.54
N PHE A 73 -7.24 -14.99 -1.36
CA PHE A 73 -6.83 -13.60 -1.23
C PHE A 73 -5.45 -13.33 -1.86
N GLU A 74 -5.44 -12.45 -2.86
CA GLU A 74 -4.23 -11.89 -3.47
C GLU A 74 -4.08 -10.41 -3.09
N SER A 75 -2.88 -10.02 -2.65
CA SER A 75 -2.54 -8.63 -2.34
C SER A 75 -2.34 -7.86 -3.66
N GLY A 76 -3.14 -6.83 -3.89
CA GLY A 76 -3.16 -6.07 -5.16
C GLY A 76 -2.90 -4.57 -4.99
N TYR A 77 -2.00 -4.19 -4.08
CA TYR A 77 -1.67 -2.82 -3.67
C TYR A 77 -2.81 -2.02 -3.03
N LEU A 78 -4.08 -2.34 -3.31
CA LEU A 78 -5.24 -1.69 -2.72
C LEU A 78 -6.08 -2.71 -1.95
N LEU A 79 -6.22 -2.47 -0.66
CA LEU A 79 -6.88 -3.36 0.28
C LEU A 79 -8.19 -2.74 0.80
N PRO A 80 -9.24 -3.54 1.04
CA PRO A 80 -10.44 -3.05 1.69
C PRO A 80 -10.15 -2.69 3.15
N GLY A 81 -10.65 -1.53 3.59
CA GLY A 81 -10.42 -1.00 4.93
C GLY A 81 -10.88 -1.92 6.06
N GLU A 82 -11.92 -2.73 5.80
CA GLU A 82 -12.39 -3.77 6.72
C GLU A 82 -11.27 -4.74 7.14
N ARG A 83 -10.46 -5.20 6.18
CA ARG A 83 -9.33 -6.12 6.46
C ARG A 83 -8.20 -5.41 7.20
N CYS A 84 -8.06 -4.10 7.02
CA CYS A 84 -7.06 -3.28 7.68
C CYS A 84 -7.51 -2.71 9.03
N ALA A 85 -8.73 -3.00 9.51
CA ALA A 85 -9.26 -2.44 10.75
C ALA A 85 -8.42 -2.80 11.99
N SER A 86 -7.78 -3.98 12.00
CA SER A 86 -6.86 -4.38 13.07
C SER A 86 -5.57 -3.55 13.12
N LEU A 87 -5.18 -2.95 11.99
CA LEU A 87 -3.98 -2.13 11.86
C LEU A 87 -4.29 -0.64 12.02
N LEU A 88 -5.41 -0.21 11.47
CA LEU A 88 -5.85 1.18 11.40
C LEU A 88 -7.20 1.32 12.14
N PRO A 89 -7.17 1.40 13.49
CA PRO A 89 -8.41 1.50 14.26
C PRO A 89 -9.20 2.76 13.89
N GLY A 90 -10.51 2.60 13.71
CA GLY A 90 -11.42 3.69 13.34
C GLY A 90 -11.46 4.00 11.83
N ILE A 91 -10.89 3.14 10.98
CA ILE A 91 -11.10 3.21 9.53
C ILE A 91 -12.55 2.84 9.17
N ALA A 92 -13.12 3.51 8.17
CA ALA A 92 -14.44 3.16 7.64
C ALA A 92 -14.39 1.82 6.87
N THR A 93 -15.46 1.03 6.94
CA THR A 93 -15.55 -0.28 6.27
C THR A 93 -15.42 -0.16 4.74
N ASP A 94 -15.93 0.91 4.15
CA ASP A 94 -15.85 1.22 2.71
C ASP A 94 -14.55 1.94 2.30
N ALA A 95 -13.68 2.26 3.28
CA ALA A 95 -12.40 2.87 2.96
C ALA A 95 -11.51 1.90 2.20
N HIS A 96 -10.54 2.45 1.47
CA HIS A 96 -9.51 1.68 0.80
C HIS A 96 -8.17 2.01 1.44
N VAL A 97 -7.29 1.02 1.54
CA VAL A 97 -5.95 1.18 2.09
C VAL A 97 -4.94 0.82 1.03
N LEU A 98 -4.11 1.79 0.68
CA LEU A 98 -3.03 1.60 -0.26
C LEU A 98 -1.82 1.01 0.49
N GLU A 99 -1.35 -0.13 0.02
CA GLU A 99 -0.15 -0.84 0.43
C GLU A 99 0.97 -0.49 -0.57
N LEU A 100 2.04 0.14 -0.08
CA LEU A 100 3.21 0.46 -0.90
C LEU A 100 4.47 -0.06 -0.23
N PRO A 101 5.23 -0.94 -0.89
CA PRO A 101 6.57 -1.27 -0.43
C PRO A 101 7.45 -0.01 -0.52
N MET A 102 8.13 0.30 0.57
CA MET A 102 9.15 1.32 0.64
C MET A 102 10.48 0.64 0.95
N ASP A 103 11.53 1.10 0.27
CA ASP A 103 12.86 0.67 0.64
C ASP A 103 13.14 1.07 2.10
N ASP A 104 13.91 0.25 2.79
CA ASP A 104 14.40 0.68 4.09
C ASP A 104 15.48 1.70 3.78
N GLU A 105 15.13 2.97 3.87
CA GLU A 105 16.12 4.02 4.02
C GLU A 105 16.86 3.73 5.34
N SER A 106 17.80 2.78 5.30
CA SER A 106 18.85 2.66 6.28
C SER A 106 19.53 4.02 6.26
N GLY A 107 19.26 4.78 7.32
CA GLY A 107 19.54 6.20 7.35
C GLY A 107 20.96 6.54 6.93
N ASP A 108 21.07 7.53 6.05
CA ASP A 108 22.24 8.37 5.99
C ASP A 108 21.76 9.83 5.88
N ALA A 109 21.50 10.39 7.06
CA ALA A 109 21.62 11.81 7.29
C ALA A 109 22.54 11.97 8.51
N ASP A 110 23.80 11.57 8.35
CA ASP A 110 24.90 12.17 9.09
C ASP A 110 25.30 13.46 8.36
N VAL A 111 24.73 14.60 8.78
CA VAL A 111 25.32 15.93 8.61
C VAL A 111 25.02 16.80 9.83
#